data_AF-M2RVY6-F1
#
_entry.id   AF-M2RVY6-F1
#
_cell.length_a   1.000
_cell.length_b   1.000
_cell.length_c   1.000
_cell.angle_alpha   90.00
_cell.angle_beta   90.00
_cell.angle_gamma   90.00
#
_symmetry.space_group_name_H-M   'P 1'
#
loop_
_entity.id
_entity.type
_entity.pdbx_description
1 polymer ?
#
loop_
_entity_poly.entity_id
_entity_poly.type
_entity_poly.pdbx_seq_one_letter_code
_entity_poly.pdbx_strand_id
1 'polypeptide(L)'
;MMKLDLSNGLREKTAIRRYETNKVTEVLHLLSDILNEFGFTFRTSKTTGKNKSAIAETVNVMYFKGRKAYSRQQITQIGMKINQYLYEKCAEGDGNTIIERNDPIIHELLVGKNPITVSQKLCL
;
A
#
# COMPACT_ATOMS: atom_id res chain seq x y z
N MET A 1 19.70 -0.21 -7.52
CA MET A 1 20.09 0.13 -6.13
C MET A 1 21.15 -0.82 -5.57
N MET A 2 20.89 -2.12 -5.36
CA MET A 2 21.87 -3.04 -4.72
C MET A 2 23.20 -3.18 -5.48
N LYS A 3 23.18 -3.40 -6.80
CA LYS A 3 24.42 -3.52 -7.61
C LYS A 3 25.30 -2.27 -7.56
N LEU A 4 24.67 -1.08 -7.48
CA LEU A 4 25.35 0.20 -7.37
C LEU A 4 25.97 0.39 -5.96
N ASP A 5 25.26 -0.02 -4.91
CA ASP A 5 25.78 0.00 -3.55
C ASP A 5 27.01 -0.91 -3.40
N LEU A 6 26.94 -2.12 -3.97
CA LEU A 6 28.07 -3.07 -4.02
C LEU A 6 29.26 -2.48 -4.79
N SER A 7 29.03 -1.87 -5.95
CA SER A 7 30.12 -1.24 -6.73
C SER A 7 30.74 -0.03 -6.01
N ASN A 8 29.99 0.62 -5.12
CA ASN A 8 30.46 1.71 -4.27
C ASN A 8 31.13 1.22 -2.97
N GLY A 9 31.39 -0.08 -2.84
CA GLY A 9 32.12 -0.65 -1.71
C GLY A 9 31.29 -0.88 -0.45
N LEU A 10 29.94 -0.83 -0.51
CA LEU A 10 29.12 -1.27 0.60
C LEU A 10 29.25 -2.78 0.79
N ARG A 11 29.34 -3.20 2.05
CA ARG A 11 29.27 -4.62 2.43
C ARG A 11 27.94 -5.20 1.96
N GLU A 12 28.00 -6.39 1.37
CA GLU A 12 26.85 -7.08 0.79
C GLU A 12 25.66 -7.19 1.75
N LYS A 13 25.92 -7.60 3.00
CA LYS A 13 24.89 -7.68 4.05
C LYS A 13 24.16 -6.35 4.27
N THR A 14 24.85 -5.22 4.14
CA THR A 14 24.26 -3.88 4.27
C THR A 14 23.50 -3.48 3.01
N ALA A 15 24.03 -3.80 1.82
CA ALA A 15 23.38 -3.53 0.54
C ALA A 15 22.06 -4.30 0.40
N ILE A 16 22.03 -5.60 0.76
CA ILE A 16 20.82 -6.43 0.77
C ILE A 16 19.78 -5.84 1.72
N ARG A 17 20.18 -5.53 2.96
CA ARG A 17 19.27 -4.96 3.96
C ARG A 17 18.63 -3.64 3.46
N ARG A 18 19.42 -2.76 2.84
CA ARG A 18 18.92 -1.49 2.28
C ARG A 18 17.97 -1.72 1.11
N TYR A 19 18.32 -2.64 0.22
CA TYR A 19 17.48 -3.00 -0.90
C TYR A 19 16.11 -3.51 -0.45
N GLU A 20 16.08 -4.48 0.47
CA GLU A 20 14.82 -5.04 0.98
C GLU A 20 13.98 -3.98 1.71
N THR A 21 14.62 -3.13 2.53
CA THR A 21 13.92 -2.05 3.24
C THR A 21 13.30 -1.04 2.26
N ASN A 22 14.06 -0.61 1.25
CA ASN A 22 13.61 0.43 0.32
C ASN A 22 12.63 -0.11 -0.72
N LYS A 23 12.70 -1.40 -1.08
CA LYS A 23 11.83 -2.01 -2.09
C LYS A 23 10.35 -1.77 -1.79
N VAL A 24 9.93 -1.98 -0.54
CA VAL A 24 8.52 -1.74 -0.14
C VAL A 24 8.18 -0.26 -0.24
N THR A 25 9.07 0.62 0.22
CA THR A 25 8.87 2.07 0.16
C THR A 25 8.72 2.59 -1.27
N GLU A 26 9.58 2.17 -2.20
CA GLU A 26 9.51 2.59 -3.60
C GLU A 26 8.24 2.08 -4.29
N VAL A 27 7.80 0.85 -3.98
CA VAL A 27 6.52 0.33 -4.50
C VAL A 27 5.34 1.13 -3.98
N LEU A 28 5.37 1.56 -2.71
CA LEU A 28 4.34 2.44 -2.15
C LEU A 28 4.32 3.81 -2.81
N HIS A 29 5.48 4.41 -3.10
CA HIS A 29 5.56 5.66 -3.85
C HIS A 29 4.98 5.51 -5.26
N LEU A 30 5.37 4.46 -6.00
CA LEU A 30 4.82 4.18 -7.31
C LEU A 30 3.30 3.98 -7.27
N LEU A 31 2.78 3.24 -6.28
CA LEU A 31 1.34 3.08 -6.09
C LEU A 31 0.66 4.42 -5.84
N SER A 32 1.23 5.28 -5.00
CA SER A 32 0.71 6.62 -4.75
C SER A 32 0.69 7.48 -6.01
N ASP A 33 1.74 7.42 -6.84
CA ASP A 33 1.81 8.14 -8.11
C ASP A 33 0.72 7.67 -9.08
N ILE A 34 0.56 6.36 -9.24
CA ILE A 34 -0.51 5.77 -10.08
C ILE A 34 -1.87 6.22 -9.57
N LEU A 35 -2.14 6.11 -8.26
CA LEU A 35 -3.41 6.51 -7.69
C LEU A 35 -3.70 8.01 -7.84
N ASN A 36 -2.66 8.85 -7.87
CA ASN A 36 -2.78 10.27 -8.13
C ASN A 36 -3.35 10.55 -9.53
N GLU A 37 -2.86 9.84 -10.55
CA GLU A 37 -3.41 9.92 -11.91
C GLU A 37 -4.90 9.51 -11.98
N PHE A 38 -5.37 8.67 -11.05
CA PHE A 38 -6.79 8.30 -10.90
C PHE A 38 -7.60 9.24 -10.00
N GLY A 39 -7.02 10.36 -9.54
CA GLY A 39 -7.71 11.39 -8.76
C GLY A 39 -7.73 11.14 -7.25
N PHE A 40 -6.88 10.25 -6.74
CA PHE A 40 -6.62 10.12 -5.30
C PHE A 40 -5.53 11.10 -4.85
N THR A 41 -5.65 11.65 -3.65
CA THR A 41 -4.58 12.45 -3.04
C THR A 41 -4.34 12.03 -1.60
N PHE A 42 -3.12 12.21 -1.11
CA PHE A 42 -2.71 11.73 0.20
C PHE A 42 -2.19 12.88 1.06
N ARG A 43 -2.66 12.96 2.30
CA ARG A 43 -2.04 13.78 3.33
C ARG A 43 -1.08 12.90 4.12
N THR A 44 0.20 13.21 4.05
CA THR A 44 1.27 12.42 4.67
C THR A 44 1.97 13.19 5.78
N SER A 45 2.67 12.47 6.65
CA SER A 45 3.64 13.04 7.59
C SER A 45 4.97 12.32 7.44
N LYS A 46 6.04 13.08 7.57
CA LYS A 46 7.41 12.59 7.45
C LYS A 46 8.03 12.48 8.84
N THR A 47 8.65 11.35 9.15
CA THR A 47 9.43 11.22 10.39
C THR A 47 10.83 11.78 10.18
N THR A 48 11.25 12.71 11.04
CA THR A 48 12.61 13.25 11.03
C THR A 48 13.56 12.24 11.69
N GLY A 49 14.31 11.49 10.89
CA GLY A 49 15.40 10.66 11.41
C GLY A 49 16.57 11.52 11.91
N LYS A 50 17.20 11.14 13.03
CA LYS A 50 18.55 11.66 13.37
C LYS A 50 19.56 11.18 12.31
N ASN A 51 20.52 12.04 11.96
CA ASN A 51 21.65 11.75 11.06
C ASN A 51 21.29 11.35 9.61
N LYS A 52 20.42 12.11 8.92
CA LYS A 52 20.09 11.88 7.49
C LYS A 52 19.54 10.47 7.18
N SER A 53 19.05 9.77 8.20
CA SER A 53 18.40 8.46 8.04
C SER A 53 17.11 8.60 7.23
N ALA A 54 16.74 7.54 6.52
CA ALA A 54 15.57 7.50 5.64
C ALA A 54 14.32 8.04 6.36
N ILE A 55 13.72 9.07 5.76
CA ILE A 55 12.50 9.70 6.23
C ILE A 55 11.36 8.76 5.84
N ALA A 56 10.72 8.12 6.83
CA ALA A 56 9.56 7.31 6.54
C ALA A 56 8.36 8.25 6.31
N GLU A 57 7.72 8.11 5.15
CA GLU A 57 6.49 8.81 4.84
C GLU A 57 5.29 7.98 5.28
N THR A 58 4.42 8.59 6.08
CA THR A 58 3.24 7.92 6.63
C THR A 58 1.99 8.58 6.09
N VAL A 59 1.12 7.80 5.43
CA VAL A 59 -0.20 8.27 4.97
C VAL A 59 -1.12 8.43 6.19
N ASN A 60 -1.61 9.66 6.41
CA ASN A 60 -2.53 9.98 7.50
C ASN A 60 -3.99 9.97 7.05
N VAL A 61 -4.25 10.51 5.85
CA VAL A 61 -5.58 10.58 5.24
C VAL A 61 -5.46 10.46 3.73
N MET A 62 -6.34 9.67 3.12
CA MET A 62 -6.54 9.54 1.69
C MET A 62 -7.81 10.29 1.28
N TYR A 63 -7.75 10.99 0.16
CA TYR A 63 -8.86 11.69 -0.46
C TYR A 63 -9.10 11.14 -1.87
N PHE A 64 -10.33 11.18 -2.33
CA PHE A 64 -10.70 10.90 -3.71
C PHE A 64 -11.49 12.08 -4.26
N LYS A 65 -11.00 12.70 -5.34
CA LYS A 65 -11.61 13.89 -5.97
C LYS A 65 -11.95 14.98 -4.94
N GLY A 66 -11.01 15.25 -4.03
CA GLY A 66 -11.12 16.27 -2.98
C GLY A 66 -11.96 15.89 -1.76
N ARG A 67 -12.64 14.73 -1.75
CA ARG A 67 -13.42 14.25 -0.60
C ARG A 67 -12.61 13.26 0.22
N LYS A 68 -12.71 13.33 1.55
CA LYS A 68 -12.04 12.38 2.44
C LYS A 68 -12.55 10.96 2.14
N ALA A 69 -11.65 10.07 1.74
CA ALA A 69 -11.95 8.68 1.47
C ALA A 69 -11.67 7.83 2.72
N TYR A 70 -10.40 7.72 3.13
CA TYR A 70 -10.00 6.88 4.27
C TYR A 70 -9.00 7.58 5.19
N SER A 71 -9.12 7.39 6.49
CA SER A 71 -8.08 7.70 7.46
C SER A 71 -7.03 6.59 7.53
N ARG A 72 -5.86 6.88 8.11
CA ARG A 72 -4.84 5.88 8.42
C ARG A 72 -5.40 4.67 9.16
N GLN A 73 -6.21 4.91 10.19
CA GLN A 73 -6.80 3.84 10.98
C GLN A 73 -7.73 2.97 10.13
N GLN A 74 -8.52 3.57 9.24
CA GLN A 74 -9.39 2.83 8.32
C GLN A 74 -8.57 2.02 7.31
N ILE A 75 -7.53 2.61 6.72
CA ILE A 75 -6.63 1.90 5.79
C ILE A 75 -6.01 0.68 6.48
N THR A 76 -5.49 0.84 7.69
CA THR A 76 -4.92 -0.27 8.47
C THR A 76 -5.96 -1.35 8.77
N GLN A 77 -7.15 -0.97 9.24
CA GLN A 77 -8.21 -1.92 9.58
C GLN A 77 -8.72 -2.69 8.36
N ILE A 78 -8.95 -2.00 7.24
CA ILE A 78 -9.40 -2.62 5.98
C ILE A 78 -8.31 -3.55 5.45
N GLY A 79 -7.05 -3.10 5.44
CA GLY A 79 -5.91 -3.90 5.01
C GLY A 79 -5.74 -5.17 5.85
N MET A 80 -5.91 -5.08 7.18
CA MET A 80 -5.89 -6.26 8.05
C MET A 80 -7.01 -7.26 7.72
N LYS A 81 -8.23 -6.78 7.48
CA LYS A 81 -9.37 -7.65 7.14
C LYS A 81 -9.18 -8.32 5.78
N ILE A 82 -8.73 -7.58 4.77
CA ILE A 82 -8.43 -8.13 3.45
C ILE A 82 -7.31 -9.17 3.57
N ASN A 83 -6.23 -8.85 4.29
CA ASN A 83 -5.13 -9.79 4.48
C ASN A 83 -5.56 -11.08 5.18
N GLN A 84 -6.43 -10.97 6.20
CA GLN A 84 -6.99 -12.13 6.89
C GLN A 84 -7.83 -12.99 5.92
N TYR A 85 -8.73 -12.37 5.16
CA TYR A 85 -9.54 -13.06 4.16
C TYR A 85 -8.68 -13.79 3.11
N LEU A 86 -7.65 -13.10 2.59
CA LEU A 86 -6.73 -13.71 1.62
C LEU A 86 -5.95 -14.87 2.24
N TYR A 87 -5.51 -14.73 3.49
CA TYR A 87 -4.80 -15.78 4.20
C TYR A 87 -5.66 -17.04 4.40
N GLU A 88 -6.90 -16.87 4.84
CA GLU A 88 -7.85 -17.98 5.01
C GLU A 88 -8.13 -18.68 3.68
N LYS A 89 -8.38 -17.90 2.61
CA LYS A 89 -8.59 -18.43 1.25
C LYS A 89 -7.37 -19.19 0.70
N CYS A 90 -6.17 -18.79 1.11
CA CYS A 90 -4.92 -19.50 0.79
C CYS A 90 -4.73 -20.78 1.61
N ALA A 91 -5.17 -20.78 2.87
CA ALA A 91 -5.01 -21.93 3.77
C ALA A 91 -5.97 -23.09 3.45
N GLU A 92 -7.12 -22.80 2.83
CA GLU A 92 -8.15 -23.80 2.49
C GLU A 92 -7.85 -24.59 1.19
N GLY A 93 -6.87 -24.16 0.39
CA GLY A 93 -6.58 -24.73 -0.94
C GLY A 93 -5.45 -25.77 -0.99
N ASP A 94 -5.27 -26.35 -2.17
CA ASP A 94 -4.16 -27.26 -2.53
C ASP A 94 -2.86 -26.52 -2.91
N GLY A 95 -2.75 -25.25 -2.51
CA GLY A 95 -1.64 -24.35 -2.86
C GLY A 95 -1.96 -23.37 -4.00
N ASN A 96 -3.13 -23.45 -4.63
CA ASN A 96 -3.59 -22.49 -5.62
C ASN A 96 -4.84 -21.73 -5.14
N THR A 97 -4.76 -20.39 -5.15
CA THR A 97 -5.89 -19.51 -4.78
C THR A 97 -6.20 -18.56 -5.92
N ILE A 98 -7.45 -18.60 -6.39
CA ILE A 98 -7.96 -17.68 -7.40
C ILE A 98 -8.75 -16.57 -6.71
N ILE A 99 -8.40 -15.33 -7.02
CA ILE A 99 -9.14 -14.13 -6.58
C ILE A 99 -9.70 -13.51 -7.84
N GLU A 100 -11.01 -13.59 -7.99
CA GLU A 100 -11.70 -12.99 -9.12
C GLU A 100 -11.60 -11.48 -9.05
N ARG A 101 -11.58 -10.88 -10.24
CA ARG A 101 -11.66 -9.43 -10.34
C ARG A 101 -12.99 -8.95 -9.75
N ASN A 102 -12.93 -7.88 -8.96
CA ASN A 102 -14.07 -7.35 -8.21
C ASN A 102 -14.65 -8.38 -7.23
N ASP A 103 -13.79 -9.16 -6.58
CA ASP A 103 -14.18 -10.08 -5.50
C ASP A 103 -15.15 -9.36 -4.54
N PRO A 104 -16.37 -9.89 -4.36
CA PRO A 104 -17.44 -9.18 -3.66
C PRO A 104 -17.11 -8.96 -2.18
N ILE A 105 -16.34 -9.87 -1.56
CA ILE A 105 -15.94 -9.76 -0.17
C ILE A 105 -14.92 -8.63 -0.02
N ILE A 106 -13.92 -8.57 -0.90
CA ILE A 106 -12.94 -7.46 -0.91
C ILE A 106 -13.65 -6.13 -1.18
N HIS A 107 -14.61 -6.10 -2.10
CA HIS A 107 -15.38 -4.90 -2.39
C HIS A 107 -16.18 -4.42 -1.16
N GLU A 108 -16.87 -5.33 -0.48
CA GLU A 108 -17.60 -5.02 0.76
C GLU A 108 -16.66 -4.50 1.85
N LEU A 109 -15.48 -5.10 2.02
CA LEU A 109 -14.47 -4.66 2.99
C LEU A 109 -13.93 -3.26 2.68
N LEU A 110 -13.79 -2.90 1.40
CA LEU A 110 -13.36 -1.57 0.97
C LEU A 110 -14.43 -0.50 1.17
N VAL A 111 -15.68 -0.76 0.78
CA VAL A 111 -16.77 0.22 0.82
C VAL A 111 -17.34 0.36 2.24
N GLY A 112 -17.43 -0.75 2.99
CA GLY A 112 -18.06 -0.80 4.30
C GLY A 112 -19.55 -0.38 4.29
N LYS A 113 -20.16 -0.26 5.47
CA LYS A 113 -21.54 0.27 5.64
C LYS A 113 -21.64 1.81 5.60
N ASN A 114 -20.63 2.51 5.06
CA ASN A 114 -20.63 3.96 4.94
C ASN A 114 -20.63 4.34 3.46
N PRO A 115 -21.62 5.13 2.99
CA PRO A 115 -21.72 5.50 1.60
C PRO A 115 -20.70 6.60 1.30
N ILE A 116 -19.44 6.21 1.09
CA ILE A 116 -18.66 6.96 0.11
C ILE A 116 -19.34 6.60 -1.20
N THR A 117 -20.21 7.47 -1.69
CA THR A 117 -20.79 7.37 -3.02
C THR A 117 -19.63 7.47 -4.00
N VAL A 118 -18.96 6.34 -4.25
CA VAL A 118 -18.21 6.09 -5.47
C VAL A 118 -19.29 5.90 -6.53
N SER A 119 -19.98 7.01 -6.84
CA SER A 119 -20.90 7.05 -7.97
C SER A 119 -20.08 6.74 -9.21
N GLN A 120 -20.36 5.55 -9.71
CA GLN A 120 -20.25 5.10 -11.08
C GLN A 120 -18.85 4.77 -11.61
N LYS A 121 -18.72 3.49 -11.94
CA LYS A 121 -17.80 2.88 -12.90
C LYS A 121 -16.32 3.05 -12.57
N LEU A 122 -15.84 2.21 -11.65
CA LEU A 122 -14.51 1.61 -11.82
C LEU A 122 -14.67 0.34 -12.68
N CYS A 123 -15.12 0.50 -13.92
CA CYS A 123 -14.82 -0.47 -14.98
C CYS A 123 -13.39 -0.15 -15.43
N LEU A 124 -12.42 -0.96 -14.99
CA LEU A 124 -11.46 -1.46 -16.00
C LEU A 124 -12.02 -2.78 -16.55
#